data_AF-A0A3A4WD60-F1
#
_entry.id   AF-A0A3A4WD60-F1
#
_cell.length_a   1.000
_cell.length_b   1.000
_cell.length_c   1.000
_cell.angle_alpha   90.00
_cell.angle_beta   90.00
_cell.angle_gamma   90.00
#
_symmetry.space_group_name_H-M   'P 1'
#
loop_
_entity.id
_entity.type
_entity.pdbx_description
1 polymer ?
#
loop_
_entity_poly.entity_id
_entity_poly.type
_entity_poly.pdbx_seq_one_letter_code
_entity_poly.pdbx_strand_id
1 'polypeptide(L)'
;MDDFLWTLWEIIIWVVLICTLLATIRIGFVGLDQPSNYRIINILSSEKWCMSLFILLPWAVADYGTSRVSSLPWTAFTAAAARHGIADGVFSFLHVCIADLWLLWVPAQMYANGFPDTEYTDIYGYNISKLEKEKVRLIRIINVLVGLLLMTANNPLIKLIKLTPT
;
A
#
# COMPACT_ATOMS: atom_id res chain seq x y z
N MET A 1 -23.23 24.57 3.74
CA MET A 1 -22.81 23.20 4.03
C MET A 1 -21.93 23.32 5.25
N ASP A 2 -22.43 22.83 6.37
CA ASP A 2 -22.07 23.36 7.69
C ASP A 2 -20.67 22.88 8.10
N ASP A 3 -19.89 23.72 8.79
CA ASP A 3 -18.53 23.40 9.28
C ASP A 3 -18.47 22.07 10.05
N PHE A 4 -19.59 21.70 10.66
CA PHE A 4 -19.81 20.41 11.30
C PHE A 4 -19.66 19.22 10.33
N LEU A 5 -20.28 19.28 9.16
CA LEU A 5 -20.21 18.20 8.15
C LEU A 5 -18.78 18.04 7.62
N TRP A 6 -18.07 19.15 7.43
CA TRP A 6 -16.68 19.12 6.99
C TRP A 6 -15.77 18.47 8.04
N THR A 7 -15.90 18.89 9.30
CA THR A 7 -15.14 18.33 10.43
C THR A 7 -15.40 16.83 10.59
N LEU A 8 -16.67 16.42 10.49
CA LEU A 8 -17.05 15.01 10.59
C LEU A 8 -16.42 14.19 9.46
N TRP A 9 -16.42 14.73 8.23
CA TRP A 9 -15.82 14.08 7.08
C TRP A 9 -14.31 13.88 7.24
N GLU A 10 -13.59 14.91 7.72
CA GLU A 10 -12.16 14.80 8.03
C GLU A 10 -11.89 13.68 9.04
N ILE A 11 -12.65 13.64 10.14
CA ILE A 11 -12.51 12.60 11.18
C ILE A 11 -12.71 11.20 10.57
N ILE A 12 -13.73 11.02 9.73
CA ILE A 12 -13.99 9.74 9.06
C ILE A 12 -12.80 9.32 8.20
N ILE A 13 -12.28 10.24 7.38
CA ILE A 13 -11.11 9.98 6.52
C ILE A 13 -9.90 9.56 7.37
N TRP A 14 -9.63 10.27 8.46
CA TRP A 14 -8.53 9.94 9.37
C TRP A 14 -8.66 8.55 9.97
N VAL A 15 -9.86 8.19 10.44
CA VAL A 15 -10.14 6.86 10.99
C VAL A 15 -9.92 5.78 9.93
N VAL A 16 -10.44 6.00 8.72
CA VAL A 16 -10.26 5.06 7.60
C VAL A 16 -8.78 4.89 7.28
N LEU A 17 -8.02 5.98 7.18
CA LEU A 17 -6.61 5.94 6.84
C LEU A 17 -5.79 5.17 7.88
N ILE A 18 -5.99 5.49 9.17
CA ILE A 18 -5.28 4.84 10.27
C ILE A 18 -5.63 3.35 10.33
N CYS A 19 -6.91 2.99 10.26
CA CYS A 19 -7.32 1.59 10.31
C CYS A 19 -6.81 0.80 9.08
N THR A 20 -6.77 1.44 7.91
CA THR A 20 -6.21 0.85 6.68
C THR A 20 -4.72 0.60 6.84
N LEU A 21 -3.97 1.55 7.40
CA LEU A 21 -2.54 1.36 7.67
C LEU A 21 -2.31 0.22 8.66
N LEU A 22 -3.07 0.17 9.76
CA LEU A 22 -2.95 -0.90 10.75
C LEU A 22 -3.27 -2.28 10.15
N ALA A 23 -4.32 -2.38 9.32
CA ALA A 23 -4.65 -3.60 8.60
C ALA A 23 -3.54 -3.98 7.60
N THR A 24 -2.98 -3.00 6.89
CA THR A 24 -1.88 -3.18 5.94
C THR A 24 -0.62 -3.71 6.63
N ILE A 25 -0.26 -3.14 7.78
CA ILE A 25 0.88 -3.60 8.60
C ILE A 25 0.63 -5.01 9.10
N ARG A 26 -0.57 -5.32 9.59
CA ARG A 26 -0.92 -6.66 10.07
C ARG A 26 -0.74 -7.71 8.98
N ILE A 27 -1.27 -7.47 7.78
CA ILE A 27 -1.15 -8.38 6.63
C ILE A 27 0.30 -8.44 6.12
N GLY A 28 1.00 -7.30 6.09
CA GLY A 28 2.33 -7.16 5.50
C GLY A 28 3.48 -7.71 6.33
N PHE A 29 3.28 -7.96 7.63
CA PHE A 29 4.33 -8.42 8.54
C PHE A 29 3.97 -9.77 9.18
N VAL A 30 4.74 -10.80 8.83
CA VAL A 30 4.62 -12.14 9.39
C VAL A 30 4.88 -12.10 10.90
N GLY A 31 3.95 -12.66 11.68
CA GLY A 31 4.01 -12.70 13.14
C GLY A 31 3.02 -11.76 13.84
N LEU A 32 2.42 -10.80 13.12
CA LEU A 32 1.33 -9.96 13.65
C LEU A 32 -0.07 -10.53 13.39
N ASP A 33 -0.15 -11.67 12.69
CA ASP A 33 -1.43 -12.35 12.42
C ASP A 33 -2.07 -12.93 13.69
N GLN A 34 -1.28 -13.15 14.75
CA GLN A 34 -1.82 -13.63 16.01
C GLN A 34 -2.81 -12.59 16.55
N PRO A 35 -4.08 -12.98 16.78
CA PRO A 35 -5.07 -12.06 17.29
C PRO A 35 -4.58 -11.50 18.62
N SER A 36 -4.53 -10.17 18.70
CA SER A 36 -4.23 -9.52 19.96
C SER A 36 -5.30 -9.92 20.98
N ASN A 37 -4.90 -10.09 22.24
CA ASN A 37 -5.86 -10.30 23.33
C ASN A 37 -6.81 -9.09 23.50
N TYR A 38 -6.46 -7.93 22.93
CA TYR A 38 -7.27 -6.71 23.00
C TYR A 38 -8.25 -6.62 21.82
N ARG A 39 -9.56 -6.69 22.13
CA ARG A 39 -10.66 -6.61 21.14
C ARG A 39 -10.61 -5.37 20.26
N ILE A 40 -10.22 -4.21 20.82
CA ILE A 40 -10.15 -2.94 20.09
C ILE A 40 -9.09 -3.01 18.99
N ILE A 41 -7.91 -3.55 19.29
CA ILE A 41 -6.82 -3.68 18.31
C ILE A 41 -7.26 -4.59 17.17
N ASN A 42 -7.98 -5.69 17.44
CA ASN A 42 -8.50 -6.58 16.40
C ASN A 42 -9.52 -5.89 15.48
N ILE A 43 -10.32 -4.96 16.01
CA ILE A 43 -11.28 -4.18 15.21
C ILE A 43 -10.54 -3.14 14.36
N LEU A 44 -9.62 -2.39 14.95
CA LEU A 44 -8.86 -1.34 14.26
C LEU A 44 -7.88 -1.90 13.20
N SER A 45 -7.41 -3.14 13.39
CA SER A 45 -6.53 -3.85 12.45
C SER A 45 -7.25 -4.94 11.66
N SER A 46 -8.57 -4.84 11.50
CA SER A 46 -9.33 -5.81 10.72
C SER A 46 -8.97 -5.70 9.23
N GLU A 47 -8.78 -6.85 8.57
CA GLU A 47 -8.56 -6.94 7.11
C GLU A 47 -9.66 -6.27 6.28
N LYS A 48 -10.87 -6.12 6.85
CA LYS A 48 -11.99 -5.40 6.21
C LYS A 48 -11.64 -3.95 5.87
N TRP A 49 -10.74 -3.31 6.62
CA TRP A 49 -10.30 -1.96 6.34
C TRP A 49 -9.52 -1.84 5.02
N CYS A 50 -8.95 -2.94 4.51
CA CYS A 50 -8.29 -2.95 3.20
C CYS A 50 -9.26 -2.70 2.02
N MET A 51 -10.58 -2.76 2.23
CA MET A 51 -11.55 -2.33 1.21
C MET A 51 -11.38 -0.85 0.83
N SER A 52 -10.84 0.00 1.70
CA SER A 52 -10.56 1.41 1.38
C SER A 52 -9.51 1.58 0.27
N LEU A 53 -8.66 0.56 0.04
CA LEU A 53 -7.57 0.61 -0.94
C LEU A 53 -8.08 0.72 -2.37
N PHE A 54 -9.30 0.25 -2.64
CA PHE A 54 -9.97 0.47 -3.94
C PHE A 54 -10.10 1.95 -4.29
N ILE A 55 -10.10 2.84 -3.29
CA ILE A 55 -10.16 4.29 -3.47
C ILE A 55 -8.78 4.92 -3.24
N LEU A 56 -8.11 4.55 -2.13
CA LEU A 56 -6.85 5.19 -1.72
C LEU A 56 -5.69 4.90 -2.68
N LEU A 57 -5.60 3.68 -3.23
CA LEU A 57 -4.48 3.27 -4.08
C LEU A 57 -4.54 3.95 -5.46
N PRO A 58 -5.67 3.92 -6.20
CA PRO A 58 -5.77 4.66 -7.46
C PRO A 58 -5.54 6.16 -7.29
N TRP A 59 -6.01 6.75 -6.17
CA TRP A 59 -5.73 8.15 -5.85
C TRP A 59 -4.22 8.38 -5.71
N ALA A 60 -3.52 7.63 -4.86
CA ALA A 60 -2.06 7.80 -4.69
C ALA A 60 -1.30 7.64 -6.02
N VAL A 61 -1.65 6.64 -6.82
CA VAL A 61 -1.03 6.39 -8.13
C VAL A 61 -1.28 7.56 -9.09
N ALA A 62 -2.48 8.13 -9.10
CA ALA A 62 -2.78 9.32 -9.91
C ALA A 62 -1.97 10.54 -9.45
N ASP A 63 -1.79 10.74 -8.14
CA ASP A 63 -1.00 11.84 -7.59
C ASP A 63 0.50 11.69 -7.88
N TYR A 64 1.03 10.47 -7.83
CA TYR A 64 2.40 10.18 -8.28
C TYR A 64 2.55 10.43 -9.78
N GLY A 65 1.60 9.93 -10.58
CA GLY A 65 1.66 10.06 -12.02
C GLY A 65 1.54 11.51 -12.52
N THR A 66 0.82 12.34 -11.78
CA THR A 66 0.76 13.78 -12.05
C THR A 66 1.90 14.58 -11.38
N SER A 67 2.79 13.90 -10.64
CA SER A 67 3.89 14.50 -9.89
C SER A 67 3.44 15.56 -8.89
N ARG A 68 2.19 15.46 -8.39
CA ARG A 68 1.63 16.36 -7.38
C ARG A 68 2.13 16.03 -5.98
N VAL A 69 2.34 14.75 -5.74
CA VAL A 69 2.83 14.20 -4.48
C VAL A 69 4.06 13.37 -4.78
N SER A 70 5.08 13.52 -3.94
CA SER A 70 6.28 12.68 -4.01
C SER A 70 5.97 11.29 -3.47
N SER A 71 6.59 10.30 -4.08
CA SER A 71 6.50 8.91 -3.63
C SER A 71 7.42 8.59 -2.45
N LEU A 72 8.10 9.61 -1.89
CA LEU A 72 8.92 9.47 -0.69
C LEU A 72 8.16 10.10 0.49
N PRO A 73 7.76 9.33 1.52
CA PRO A 73 6.87 9.79 2.58
C PRO A 73 7.32 11.10 3.25
N TRP A 74 8.62 11.25 3.52
CA TRP A 74 9.16 12.44 4.17
C TRP A 74 9.04 13.71 3.30
N THR A 75 9.27 13.58 2.00
CA THR A 75 9.11 14.72 1.08
C THR A 75 7.65 15.08 0.86
N ALA A 76 6.74 14.09 0.85
CA ALA A 76 5.32 14.33 0.79
C ALA A 76 4.82 15.06 2.05
N PHE A 77 5.23 14.58 3.24
CA PHE A 77 4.96 15.22 4.52
C PHE A 77 5.38 16.69 4.53
N THR A 78 6.65 16.97 4.22
CA THR A 78 7.19 18.33 4.29
C THR A 78 6.51 19.27 3.30
N ALA A 79 6.22 18.80 2.08
CA ALA A 79 5.52 19.58 1.06
C ALA A 79 4.06 19.88 1.43
N ALA A 80 3.34 18.93 2.03
CA ALA A 80 1.96 19.12 2.49
C ALA A 80 1.90 19.98 3.76
N ALA A 81 2.78 19.70 4.74
CA ALA A 81 2.87 20.47 5.98
C ALA A 81 3.16 21.95 5.74
N ALA A 82 4.02 22.27 4.78
CA ALA A 82 4.33 23.66 4.41
C ALA A 82 3.16 24.40 3.75
N ARG A 83 2.22 23.68 3.10
CA ARG A 83 1.10 24.27 2.35
C ARG A 83 -0.17 24.39 3.18
N HIS A 84 -0.50 23.35 3.95
CA HIS A 84 -1.80 23.21 4.62
C HIS A 84 -1.69 22.91 6.12
N GLY A 85 -0.48 22.86 6.67
CA GLY A 85 -0.22 22.62 8.08
C GLY A 85 0.09 21.16 8.43
N ILE A 86 0.54 20.94 9.67
CA ILE A 86 1.13 19.66 10.12
C ILE A 86 0.15 18.48 9.94
N ALA A 87 -1.14 18.69 10.19
CA ALA A 87 -2.15 17.64 10.05
C ALA A 87 -2.20 17.08 8.62
N ASP A 88 -2.22 17.96 7.60
CA ASP A 88 -2.18 17.56 6.19
C ASP A 88 -0.86 16.89 5.81
N GLY A 89 0.25 17.36 6.41
CA GLY A 89 1.54 16.67 6.35
C GLY A 89 1.46 15.21 6.79
N VAL A 90 0.92 14.96 7.98
CA VAL A 90 0.76 13.60 8.54
C VAL A 90 -0.19 12.78 7.67
N PHE A 91 -1.27 13.37 7.17
CA PHE A 91 -2.21 12.71 6.27
C PHE A 91 -1.50 12.21 5.01
N SER A 92 -0.76 13.11 4.34
CA SER A 92 0.01 12.81 3.15
C SER A 92 1.08 11.75 3.41
N PHE A 93 1.79 11.83 4.54
CA PHE A 93 2.76 10.81 4.95
C PHE A 93 2.13 9.41 5.06
N LEU A 94 1.01 9.30 5.79
CA LEU A 94 0.34 8.02 6.00
C LEU A 94 -0.22 7.46 4.69
N HIS A 95 -0.81 8.31 3.85
CA HIS A 95 -1.35 7.92 2.54
C HIS A 95 -0.24 7.37 1.63
N VAL A 96 0.91 8.04 1.58
CA VAL A 96 2.08 7.55 0.81
C VAL A 96 2.61 6.23 1.39
N CYS A 97 2.74 6.11 2.71
CA CYS A 97 3.17 4.84 3.32
C CYS A 97 2.23 3.67 2.99
N ILE A 98 0.92 3.88 2.99
CA ILE A 98 -0.06 2.84 2.60
C ILE A 98 0.17 2.45 1.13
N ALA A 99 0.26 3.44 0.24
CA ALA A 99 0.45 3.19 -1.18
C ALA A 99 1.76 2.45 -1.47
N ASP A 100 2.87 2.89 -0.88
CA ASP A 100 4.19 2.27 -1.04
C ASP A 100 4.20 0.83 -0.52
N LEU A 101 3.60 0.58 0.65
CA LEU A 101 3.49 -0.77 1.19
C LEU A 101 2.73 -1.68 0.23
N TRP A 102 1.62 -1.22 -0.34
CA TRP A 102 0.82 -2.03 -1.27
C TRP A 102 1.42 -2.16 -2.68
N LEU A 103 2.16 -1.16 -3.16
CA LEU A 103 2.80 -1.23 -4.47
C LEU A 103 4.09 -2.06 -4.43
N LEU A 104 4.84 -2.02 -3.32
CA LEU A 104 6.20 -2.56 -3.26
C LEU A 104 6.35 -3.81 -2.40
N TRP A 105 5.55 -3.96 -1.32
CA TRP A 105 5.82 -4.96 -0.28
C TRP A 105 4.70 -5.99 -0.09
N VAL A 106 3.49 -5.53 0.23
CA VAL A 106 2.39 -6.36 0.76
C VAL A 106 1.97 -7.47 -0.20
N PRO A 107 1.72 -7.24 -1.51
CA PRO A 107 1.34 -8.33 -2.41
C PRO A 107 2.45 -9.39 -2.52
N ALA A 108 3.69 -8.95 -2.45
CA ALA A 108 4.87 -9.83 -2.48
C ALA A 108 4.96 -10.69 -1.21
N GLN A 109 4.58 -10.14 -0.06
CA GLN A 109 4.50 -10.88 1.19
C GLN A 109 3.30 -11.83 1.24
N MET A 110 2.12 -11.40 0.78
CA MET A 110 0.94 -12.25 0.66
C MET A 110 1.22 -13.47 -0.23
N TYR A 111 1.88 -13.25 -1.36
CA TYR A 111 2.31 -14.35 -2.22
C TYR A 111 3.28 -15.29 -1.49
N ALA A 112 4.30 -14.75 -0.81
CA ALA A 112 5.26 -15.56 -0.06
C ALA A 112 4.61 -16.40 1.06
N ASN A 113 3.59 -15.86 1.74
CA ASN A 113 2.89 -16.56 2.82
C ASN A 113 1.89 -17.61 2.30
N GLY A 114 1.30 -17.39 1.12
CA GLY A 114 0.35 -18.31 0.49
C GLY A 114 0.98 -19.60 -0.05
N PHE A 115 2.30 -19.61 -0.23
CA PHE A 115 3.09 -20.79 -0.60
C PHE A 115 4.08 -21.10 0.53
N PRO A 116 3.60 -21.66 1.66
CA PRO A 116 4.50 -22.08 2.73
C PRO A 116 5.52 -23.08 2.18
N ASP A 117 6.76 -23.03 2.70
CA ASP A 117 7.91 -23.90 2.41
C ASP A 117 7.63 -25.39 2.73
N THR A 118 6.45 -25.94 2.42
CA THR A 118 6.25 -27.38 2.37
C THR A 118 7.02 -27.91 1.19
N GLU A 119 8.08 -28.66 1.50
CA GLU A 119 8.89 -29.43 0.57
C GLU A 119 7.97 -30.35 -0.25
N TYR A 120 7.47 -29.84 -1.39
CA TYR A 120 6.67 -30.63 -2.31
C TYR A 120 7.64 -31.44 -3.14
N THR A 121 7.79 -32.72 -2.81
CA THR A 121 8.47 -33.67 -3.68
C THR A 121 7.54 -33.97 -4.84
N ASP A 122 7.89 -33.47 -6.03
CA ASP A 122 7.28 -33.94 -7.27
C ASP A 122 7.47 -35.47 -7.39
N ILE A 123 6.55 -36.12 -8.08
CA ILE A 123 6.56 -37.54 -8.49
C ILE A 123 7.91 -37.93 -9.15
N TYR A 124 8.67 -36.96 -9.66
CA TYR A 124 10.02 -37.12 -10.24
C TYR A 124 11.21 -36.91 -9.28
N GLY A 125 10.98 -36.68 -7.98
CA GLY A 125 12.06 -36.59 -6.98
C GLY A 125 12.89 -35.30 -7.04
N TYR A 126 12.38 -34.24 -7.67
CA TYR A 126 13.07 -32.94 -7.74
C TYR A 126 12.71 -32.07 -6.52
N ASN A 127 13.71 -31.50 -5.85
CA ASN A 127 13.50 -30.57 -4.73
C ASN A 127 12.96 -29.23 -5.25
N ILE A 128 11.64 -29.05 -5.21
CA ILE A 128 10.92 -27.85 -5.68
C ILE A 128 11.27 -26.59 -4.84
N SER A 129 11.77 -26.77 -3.62
CA SER A 129 11.99 -25.69 -2.64
C SER A 129 12.94 -24.58 -3.12
N LYS A 130 13.93 -24.88 -3.98
CA LYS A 130 14.86 -23.86 -4.47
C LYS A 130 14.26 -23.01 -5.60
N LEU A 131 13.48 -23.64 -6.49
CA LEU A 131 12.82 -22.98 -7.62
C LEU A 131 11.70 -22.04 -7.14
N GLU A 132 10.93 -22.45 -6.13
CA GLU A 132 9.87 -21.61 -5.56
C GLU A 132 10.41 -20.40 -4.80
N LYS A 133 11.51 -20.55 -4.06
CA LYS A 133 12.19 -19.41 -3.42
C LYS A 133 12.69 -18.38 -4.42
N GLU A 134 13.21 -18.83 -5.57
CA GLU A 134 13.59 -17.95 -6.66
C GLU A 134 12.38 -17.25 -7.30
N LYS A 135 11.26 -17.96 -7.49
CA LYS A 135 9.99 -17.36 -7.97
C LYS A 135 9.46 -16.29 -7.03
N VAL A 136 9.42 -16.56 -5.72
CA VAL A 136 8.99 -15.57 -4.72
C VAL A 136 9.88 -14.33 -4.79
N ARG A 137 11.21 -14.49 -4.80
CA ARG A 137 12.16 -13.38 -4.94
C ARG A 137 11.91 -12.59 -6.24
N LEU A 138 11.68 -13.28 -7.35
CA LEU A 138 11.41 -12.67 -8.64
C LEU A 138 10.09 -11.88 -8.63
N ILE A 139 9.05 -12.38 -7.98
CA ILE A 139 7.76 -11.68 -7.80
C ILE A 139 7.94 -10.42 -6.95
N ARG A 140 8.76 -10.48 -5.88
CA ARG A 140 9.10 -9.26 -5.12
C ARG A 140 9.79 -8.22 -5.99
N ILE A 141 10.77 -8.67 -6.79
CA ILE A 141 11.48 -7.79 -7.72
C ILE A 141 10.51 -7.20 -8.75
N ILE A 142 9.64 -8.01 -9.36
CA ILE A 142 8.64 -7.55 -10.34
C ILE A 142 7.70 -6.53 -9.70
N ASN A 143 7.16 -6.79 -8.51
CA ASN A 143 6.27 -5.85 -7.83
C ASN A 143 6.98 -4.54 -7.51
N VAL A 144 8.23 -4.60 -7.03
CA VAL A 144 9.03 -3.38 -6.82
C VAL A 144 9.25 -2.64 -8.13
N LEU A 145 9.59 -3.34 -9.21
CA LEU A 145 9.78 -2.73 -10.53
C LEU A 145 8.50 -2.13 -11.09
N VAL A 146 7.35 -2.81 -10.96
CA VAL A 146 6.04 -2.32 -11.39
C VAL A 146 5.63 -1.11 -10.55
N GLY A 147 5.77 -1.18 -9.22
CA GLY A 147 5.52 -0.06 -8.33
C GLY A 147 6.38 1.14 -8.67
N LEU A 148 7.70 0.96 -8.81
CA LEU A 148 8.62 2.01 -9.24
C LEU A 148 8.23 2.59 -10.60
N LEU A 149 7.86 1.74 -11.57
CA LEU A 149 7.45 2.17 -12.89
C LEU A 149 6.17 3.04 -12.79
N LEU A 150 5.19 2.64 -11.97
CA LEU A 150 3.99 3.43 -11.67
C LEU A 150 4.29 4.75 -10.95
N MET A 151 5.34 4.80 -10.13
CA MET A 151 5.75 5.98 -9.36
C MET A 151 6.61 6.96 -10.16
N THR A 152 7.10 6.58 -11.36
CA THR A 152 7.90 7.50 -12.19
C THR A 152 7.04 8.53 -12.93
N ALA A 153 7.40 9.82 -12.76
CA ALA A 153 6.78 10.98 -13.42
C ALA A 153 6.74 10.92 -14.97
N ASN A 154 7.47 9.99 -15.58
CA ASN A 154 7.58 9.78 -17.02
C ASN A 154 7.07 8.40 -17.48
N ASN A 155 6.24 7.72 -16.67
CA ASN A 155 5.71 6.42 -17.05
C ASN A 155 4.99 6.50 -18.41
N PRO A 156 5.31 5.59 -19.37
CA PRO A 156 4.66 5.55 -20.67
C PRO A 156 3.13 5.48 -20.61
N LEU A 157 2.53 4.89 -19.56
CA LEU A 157 1.08 4.91 -19.33
C LEU A 157 0.53 6.32 -19.14
N ILE A 158 1.24 7.17 -18.39
CA ILE A 158 0.82 8.57 -18.17
C ILE A 158 0.96 9.38 -19.46
N LYS A 159 2.01 9.11 -20.25
CA LYS A 159 2.15 9.72 -21.58
C LYS A 159 1.01 9.31 -22.51
N LEU A 160 0.61 8.04 -22.49
CA LEU A 160 -0.55 7.54 -23.23
C LEU A 160 -1.85 8.23 -22.83
N ILE A 161 -2.11 8.37 -21.52
CA ILE A 161 -3.29 9.09 -21.02
C ILE A 161 -3.27 10.56 -21.48
N LYS A 162 -2.13 11.25 -21.36
CA LYS A 162 -2.00 12.65 -21.81
C LYS A 162 -2.12 12.84 -23.33
N LEU A 163 -1.81 11.81 -24.12
CA LEU A 163 -1.91 11.84 -25.58
C LEU A 163 -3.31 11.48 -26.10
N THR A 164 -4.23 11.06 -25.22
CA THR A 164 -5.60 10.77 -25.60
C THR A 164 -6.43 12.05 -25.43
N PRO A 165 -6.88 12.72 -26.51
CA PRO A 165 -7.66 13.94 -26.40
C PRO A 165 -9.01 13.62 -25.72
N THR A 166 -9.31 14.34 -24.63
CA THR A 166 -10.65 14.42 -24.01
C THR A 166 -11.55 15.34 -24.81
#